data_AF-A0A6V7IG22-F1
#
_entry.id   AF-A0A6V7IG22-F1
#
_cell.length_a   1.000
_cell.length_b   1.000
_cell.length_c   1.000
_cell.angle_alpha   90.00
_cell.angle_beta   90.00
_cell.angle_gamma   90.00
#
_symmetry.space_group_name_H-M   'P 1'
#
loop_
_entity.id
_entity.type
_entity.pdbx_description
1 polymer ?
#
loop_
_entity_poly.entity_id
_entity_poly.type
_entity_poly.pdbx_seq_one_letter_code
_entity_poly.pdbx_strand_id
1 'polypeptide(L)' 'GGVPSLLQEVQVPVMDNPSCQKLFYAAKYHHKEILPSFLCAGYATGGKDSCE' A
#
# COMPACT_ATOMS: atom_id res chain seq x y z
N GLY A 1 12.35 -3.82 11.64
CA GLY A 1 13.57 -3.12 11.17
C GLY A 1 13.93 -2.04 12.18
N GLY A 2 14.95 -1.23 11.92
CA GLY A 2 15.19 -0.02 12.72
C GLY A 2 14.42 1.17 12.14
N VAL A 3 13.84 2.00 13.00
CA VAL A 3 13.17 3.24 12.58
C VAL A 3 14.23 4.31 12.30
N PRO A 4 14.15 5.04 11.17
CA PRO A 4 15.13 6.09 10.85
C PRO A 4 15.05 7.26 11.84
N SER A 5 16.21 7.87 12.14
CA SER A 5 16.29 9.05 13.00
C SER A 5 15.88 10.36 12.32
N LEU A 6 15.87 10.37 10.98
CA LEU A 6 15.40 11.49 10.16
C LEU A 6 14.11 11.09 9.45
N LEU A 7 13.11 11.98 9.46
CA LEU A 7 11.85 11.78 8.76
C LEU A 7 12.09 11.56 7.26
N GLN A 8 11.48 10.51 6.72
CA GLN A 8 11.54 10.16 5.31
C GLN A 8 10.18 10.42 4.66
N GLU A 9 10.20 10.74 3.38
CA GLU A 9 9.01 10.90 2.57
C GLU A 9 9.17 10.20 1.22
N VAL A 10 8.04 9.82 0.62
CA VAL A 10 8.01 9.23 -0.72
C VAL A 10 6.73 9.60 -1.44
N GLN A 11 6.85 9.95 -2.72
CA GLN A 11 5.71 10.19 -3.60
C GLN A 11 5.26 8.88 -4.26
N VAL A 12 3.96 8.62 -4.20
CA VAL A 12 3.30 7.45 -4.79
C VAL A 12 1.97 7.86 -5.44
N PRO A 13 1.55 7.19 -6.53
CA PRO A 13 0.27 7.49 -7.17
C PRO A 13 -0.89 6.92 -6.36
N VAL A 14 -2.04 7.59 -6.44
CA VAL A 14 -3.31 7.04 -5.93
C VAL A 14 -3.77 5.90 -6.85
N MET A 15 -4.23 4.81 -6.24
CA MET A 15 -4.76 3.63 -6.92
C MET A 15 -6.24 3.46 -6.61
N ASP A 16 -7.00 2.96 -7.58
CA ASP A 16 -8.41 2.63 -7.36
C ASP A 16 -8.58 1.43 -6.41
N ASN A 17 -9.60 1.50 -5.55
CA ASN A 17 -9.86 0.47 -4.54
C ASN A 17 -10.11 -0.93 -5.14
N PRO A 18 -10.84 -1.10 -6.27
CA PRO A 18 -11.02 -2.41 -6.89
C PRO A 18 -9.72 -3.08 -7.36
N SER A 19 -8.80 -2.32 -7.97
CA SER A 19 -7.47 -2.82 -8.35
C SER A 19 -6.63 -3.17 -7.12
N CYS A 20 -6.66 -2.30 -6.12
CA CYS A 20 -5.98 -2.54 -4.84
C CYS A 20 -6.48 -3.82 -4.16
N GLN A 21 -7.79 -4.08 -4.20
CA GLN A 21 -8.40 -5.29 -3.63
C GLN A 21 -7.88 -6.56 -4.30
N LYS A 22 -7.72 -6.55 -5.63
CA LYS A 22 -7.15 -7.67 -6.38
C LYS A 22 -5.70 -7.93 -5.98
N LEU A 23 -4.90 -6.87 -5.77
CA LEU A 23 -3.52 -7.00 -5.31
C LEU A 23 -3.45 -7.57 -3.89
N PHE A 24 -4.30 -7.09 -2.98
CA PHE A 24 -4.41 -7.61 -1.62
C PHE A 24 -4.75 -9.10 -1.58
N TYR A 25 -5.73 -9.53 -2.39
CA TYR A 25 -6.09 -10.95 -2.50
C TYR A 25 -4.97 -11.77 -3.15
N ALA A 26 -4.29 -11.24 -4.17
CA ALA A 26 -3.16 -11.92 -4.81
C ALA A 26 -1.96 -12.07 -3.87
N ALA A 27 -1.76 -11.14 -2.95
CA ALA A 27 -0.65 -11.12 -2.00
C ALA A 27 -0.73 -12.24 -0.95
N LYS A 28 -1.75 -13.10 -0.93
CA LYS A 28 -1.91 -14.30 -0.06
C LYS A 28 -1.87 -14.10 1.46
N TYR A 29 -1.51 -12.91 1.96
CA TYR A 29 -1.30 -12.67 3.39
C TYR A 29 -2.48 -11.96 4.07
N HIS A 30 -3.40 -11.33 3.32
CA HIS A 30 -4.50 -10.56 3.91
C HIS A 30 -5.81 -10.67 3.11
N HIS A 31 -6.79 -11.42 3.64
CA HIS A 31 -8.18 -11.45 3.16
C HIS A 31 -8.98 -10.24 3.65
N LYS A 32 -8.36 -9.07 3.73
CA LYS A 32 -9.05 -7.85 4.16
C LYS A 32 -9.79 -7.24 2.99
N GLU A 33 -11.03 -6.87 3.23
CA GLU A 33 -11.82 -6.07 2.31
C GLU A 33 -11.45 -4.59 2.47
N ILE A 34 -11.22 -3.92 1.34
CA ILE A 34 -10.95 -2.51 1.25
C ILE A 34 -12.28 -1.79 1.17
N LEU A 35 -12.64 -1.13 2.28
CA LEU A 35 -13.88 -0.37 2.38
C LEU A 35 -13.84 0.89 1.51
N PRO A 36 -15.00 1.44 1.10
CA PRO A 36 -15.07 2.71 0.37
C PRO A 36 -14.44 3.91 1.10
N SER A 37 -14.32 3.82 2.43
CA SER A 37 -13.67 4.85 3.26
C SER A 37 -12.13 4.80 3.22
N PHE A 38 -11.53 3.81 2.55
CA PHE A 38 -10.09 3.70 2.40
C PHE A 38 -9.59 4.27 1.08
N LEU A 39 -8.31 4.64 1.07
CA LEU A 39 -7.57 5.10 -0.09
C LEU A 39 -6.32 4.24 -0.26
N CYS A 40 -6.10 3.71 -1.46
CA CYS A 40 -4.86 3.02 -1.80
C CYS A 40 -3.89 3.95 -2.55
N ALA A 41 -2.61 3.81 -2.27
CA ALA A 41 -1.55 4.48 -3.00
C ALA A 41 -0.31 3.58 -3.10
N GLY A 42 0.38 3.62 -4.25
CA GLY A 42 1.55 2.78 -4.49
C GLY A 42 1.61 2.20 -5.90
N TYR A 43 2.60 1.34 -6.12
CA TYR A 43 2.85 0.70 -7.41
C TYR A 43 2.61 -0.80 -7.31
N ALA A 44 1.89 -1.39 -8.27
CA ALA A 44 1.63 -2.83 -8.29
C ALA A 44 2.92 -3.68 -8.40
N THR A 45 3.99 -3.10 -8.95
CA THR A 45 5.33 -3.69 -9.05
C THR A 45 6.18 -3.49 -7.79
N GLY A 46 5.65 -2.81 -6.76
CA GLY A 46 6.40 -2.42 -5.57
C GLY A 46 7.40 -1.29 -5.82
N GLY A 47 8.34 -1.12 -4.88
CA GLY A 47 9.49 -0.22 -4.98
C GLY A 47 9.47 0.95 -3.99
N LYS A 48 8.31 1.57 -3.78
CA LYS A 48 8.13 2.71 -2.86
C LYS A 48 6.88 2.49 -2.04
N ASP A 49 7.01 2.43 -0.72
CA ASP A 49 5.90 2.22 0.22
C ASP A 49 6.27 2.73 1.63
N SER A 50 5.26 2.88 2.47
CA SER A 50 5.40 3.14 3.91
C SER A 50 5.60 1.82 4.69
N CYS A 51 6.43 1.83 5.73
CA CYS A 51 6.63 0.71 6.63
C CYS A 51 6.76 1.19 8.09
N GLU A 52 6.58 0.27 9.03
CA GLU A 52 6.81 0.46 10.48
C GLU A 52 8.28 0.21 10.88
#